data_AF-A0A419QKY3-F1
#
_entry.id   AF-A0A419QKY3-F1
#
_cell.length_a   1.000
_cell.length_b   1.000
_cell.length_c   1.000
_cell.angle_alpha   90.00
_cell.angle_beta   90.00
_cell.angle_gamma   90.00
#
_symmetry.space_group_name_H-M   'P 1'
#
loop_
_entity.id
_entity.type
_entity.pdbx_description
1 polymer ?
#
loop_
_entity_poly.entity_id
_entity_poly.type
_entity_poly.pdbx_seq_one_letter_code
_entity_poly.pdbx_strand_id
1 'polypeptide(L)'
;MKQIVVLSGKGGTEKTTFAASFAALSQNIVVADCDVDAADLHLLLKPEKTEFKQEFTGSKLAFINKTLCVECEASRGIKLIWEKVLDFLKD
;
A
#
# COMPACT_ATOMS: atom_id res chain seq x y z
N MET A 1 13.20 3.79 -15.38
CA MET A 1 13.12 3.55 -13.92
C MET A 1 12.45 2.20 -13.71
N LYS A 2 12.99 1.32 -12.84
CA LYS A 2 12.38 0.02 -12.54
C LYS A 2 11.60 0.14 -11.22
N GLN A 3 10.40 -0.42 -11.17
CA GLN A 3 9.55 -0.44 -9.98
C GLN A 3 9.30 -1.90 -9.59
N ILE A 4 9.43 -2.19 -8.30
CA ILE A 4 9.19 -3.51 -7.73
C ILE A 4 8.22 -3.33 -6.58
N VAL A 5 7.14 -4.10 -6.58
CA VAL A 5 6.14 -4.09 -5.51
C VAL A 5 6.18 -5.45 -4.81
N VAL A 6 6.35 -5.43 -3.49
CA VAL A 6 6.32 -6.64 -2.64
C VAL A 6 4.93 -6.74 -2.01
N LEU A 7 4.12 -7.69 -2.47
CA LEU A 7 2.77 -7.93 -2.00
C LEU A 7 2.67 -9.29 -1.30
N SER A 8 1.77 -9.41 -0.32
CA SER A 8 1.39 -10.70 0.26
C SER A 8 0.00 -10.62 0.85
N GLY A 9 -0.77 -11.70 0.65
CA GLY A 9 -2.17 -11.80 1.02
C GLY A 9 -2.45 -12.20 2.47
N LYS A 10 -1.44 -12.33 3.34
CA LYS A 10 -1.62 -12.57 4.79
C LYS A 10 -0.68 -11.68 5.61
N GLY A 11 -1.12 -11.31 6.82
CA GLY A 11 -0.25 -10.70 7.83
C GLY A 11 0.81 -11.69 8.32
N GLY A 12 1.99 -11.18 8.71
CA GLY A 12 3.06 -12.02 9.28
C GLY A 12 3.90 -12.83 8.28
N THR A 13 3.79 -12.58 6.97
CA THR A 13 4.59 -13.28 5.94
C THR A 13 5.96 -12.62 5.66
N GLU A 14 6.50 -11.89 6.61
CA GLU A 14 7.86 -11.31 6.56
C GLU A 14 8.16 -10.38 5.36
N LYS A 15 7.13 -9.76 4.76
CA LYS A 15 7.29 -8.80 3.65
C LYS A 15 8.28 -7.68 4.00
N THR A 16 8.13 -7.11 5.20
CA THR A 16 8.95 -6.02 5.70
C THR A 16 10.40 -6.43 5.80
N THR A 17 10.68 -7.62 6.33
CA THR A 17 12.04 -8.19 6.40
C THR A 17 12.63 -8.35 5.01
N PHE A 18 11.87 -8.95 4.08
CA PHE A 18 12.33 -9.12 2.69
C PHE A 18 12.61 -7.79 2.00
N ALA A 19 11.69 -6.82 2.10
CA ALA A 19 11.86 -5.49 1.52
C ALA A 19 13.07 -4.76 2.11
N ALA A 20 13.29 -4.84 3.43
CA ALA A 20 14.44 -4.24 4.09
C ALA A 20 15.76 -4.89 3.66
N SER A 21 15.83 -6.22 3.59
CA SER A 21 17.02 -6.93 3.11
C SER A 21 17.33 -6.57 1.66
N PHE A 22 16.32 -6.49 0.80
CA PHE A 22 16.49 -6.06 -0.58
C PHE A 22 16.99 -4.61 -0.67
N ALA A 23 16.40 -3.70 0.11
CA ALA A 23 16.82 -2.31 0.16
C ALA A 23 18.27 -2.16 0.63
N ALA A 24 18.68 -2.91 1.67
CA ALA A 24 20.05 -2.87 2.22
C ALA A 24 21.11 -3.35 1.22
N LEU A 25 20.75 -4.23 0.29
CA LEU A 25 21.64 -4.73 -0.78
C LEU A 25 21.61 -3.87 -2.04
N SER A 26 20.64 -2.95 -2.16
CA SER A 26 20.45 -2.12 -3.35
C SER A 26 21.26 -0.83 -3.25
N GLN A 27 21.83 -0.39 -4.36
CA GLN A 27 22.42 0.95 -4.48
C GLN A 27 21.42 1.91 -5.14
N ASN A 28 21.29 3.11 -4.58
CA ASN A 28 20.46 4.20 -5.12
C ASN A 28 18.97 3.79 -5.33
N ILE A 29 18.31 3.41 -4.25
CA ILE A 29 16.91 2.98 -4.22
C ILE A 29 16.05 4.01 -3.45
N VAL A 30 14.81 4.18 -3.89
CA VAL A 30 13.75 4.82 -3.12
C VAL A 30 12.83 3.73 -2.61
N VAL A 31 12.55 3.76 -1.31
CA VAL A 31 11.71 2.75 -0.66
C VAL A 31 10.52 3.44 -0.01
N ALA A 32 9.34 2.88 -0.20
CA ALA A 32 8.10 3.32 0.43
C ALA A 32 7.51 2.14 1.21
N ASP A 33 7.16 2.39 2.46
CA ASP A 33 6.35 1.45 3.25
C ASP A 33 4.88 1.81 3.04
N CYS A 34 4.15 0.91 2.38
CA CYS A 34 2.75 1.11 2.01
C CYS A 34 1.80 0.34 2.94
N ASP A 35 2.27 -0.12 4.11
CA ASP A 35 1.37 -0.64 5.14
C ASP A 35 0.59 0.52 5.78
N VAL A 36 -0.75 0.44 5.70
CA VAL A 36 -1.65 1.50 6.19
C VAL A 36 -1.74 1.50 7.71
N ASP A 37 -1.63 0.32 8.34
CA ASP A 37 -1.88 0.14 9.77
C ASP A 37 -0.57 0.14 10.58
N ALA A 38 0.51 -0.43 10.03
CA ALA A 38 1.76 -0.67 10.75
C ALA A 38 3.00 -0.57 9.85
N ALA A 39 3.35 0.66 9.44
CA ALA A 39 4.58 0.91 8.70
C ALA A 39 5.84 0.68 9.58
N ASP A 40 6.52 -0.44 9.40
CA ASP A 40 7.62 -0.92 10.25
C ASP A 40 9.01 -0.80 9.61
N LEU A 41 9.12 -0.46 8.33
CA LEU A 41 10.39 -0.51 7.61
C LEU A 41 11.45 0.44 8.17
N HIS A 42 11.00 1.55 8.78
CA HIS A 42 11.86 2.53 9.43
C HIS A 42 12.64 1.96 10.63
N LEU A 43 12.13 0.90 11.28
CA LEU A 43 12.81 0.22 12.39
C LEU A 43 14.07 -0.51 11.92
N LEU A 44 14.03 -1.06 10.70
CA LEU A 44 15.12 -1.83 10.11
C LEU A 44 16.12 -0.94 9.36
N LEU A 45 15.62 0.02 8.57
CA LEU A 45 16.46 0.85 7.72
C LEU A 45 17.10 2.04 8.46
N LYS A 46 16.58 2.42 9.63
CA LYS A 46 17.09 3.53 10.46
C LYS A 46 17.45 4.77 9.63
N PRO A 47 16.53 5.29 8.78
CA PRO A 47 16.84 6.42 7.93
C PRO A 47 17.20 7.63 8.78
N GLU A 48 18.18 8.42 8.32
CA GLU A 48 18.41 9.74 8.90
C GLU A 48 17.14 10.58 8.72
N LYS A 49 16.58 11.06 9.83
CA LYS A 49 15.36 11.87 9.82
C LYS A 49 15.65 13.21 9.16
N THR A 50 15.36 13.28 7.87
CA THR A 50 15.26 14.54 7.13
C THR A 50 13.78 14.86 7.00
N GLU A 51 13.35 15.96 7.61
CA GLU A 51 11.98 16.43 7.48
C GLU A 51 11.78 17.12 6.13
N PHE A 52 11.67 16.32 5.07
CA PHE A 52 11.17 16.79 3.79
C PHE A 52 9.68 16.53 3.71
N LYS A 53 8.89 17.61 3.78
CA LYS A 53 7.43 17.57 3.65
C LYS A 53 7.07 18.35 2.39
N GLN A 54 6.31 17.72 1.52
CA GLN A 54 5.71 18.36 0.36
C GLN A 54 4.20 18.12 0.40
N GLU A 55 3.42 19.02 -0.20
CA GLU A 55 2.01 18.74 -0.42
C GLU A 55 1.89 17.50 -1.31
N PHE A 56 1.12 16.53 -0.84
CA PHE A 56 0.84 15.29 -1.58
C PHE A 56 -0.66 15.18 -1.79
N THR A 57 -1.05 14.97 -3.04
CA THR A 57 -2.43 14.64 -3.40
C THR A 57 -2.48 13.17 -3.77
N GLY A 58 -3.21 12.38 -2.97
CA GLY A 58 -3.44 10.97 -3.25
C GLY A 58 -4.44 10.74 -4.39
N SER A 59 -4.66 9.47 -4.74
CA SER A 59 -5.68 9.08 -5.70
C SER A 59 -7.07 9.49 -5.23
N LYS A 60 -8.01 9.59 -6.18
CA LYS A 60 -9.42 9.80 -5.90
C LYS A 60 -9.89 8.80 -4.82
N LEU A 61 -10.71 9.24 -3.87
CA LEU A 61 -11.26 8.35 -2.84
C LEU A 61 -12.34 7.45 -3.45
N ALA A 62 -12.32 6.17 -3.13
CA ALA A 62 -13.42 5.27 -3.47
C ALA A 62 -14.67 5.70 -2.68
N PHE A 63 -15.79 5.88 -3.38
CA PHE A 63 -17.08 6.20 -2.76
C PHE A 63 -18.08 5.07 -3.00
N ILE A 64 -18.95 4.82 -2.03
CA ILE A 64 -20.00 3.80 -2.16
C ILE A 64 -21.11 4.35 -3.04
N ASN A 65 -21.29 3.76 -4.22
CA ASN A 65 -22.48 3.99 -5.01
C ASN A 65 -23.68 3.29 -4.33
N LYS A 66 -24.51 4.07 -3.63
CA LYS A 66 -25.68 3.57 -2.89
C LYS A 66 -26.71 2.83 -3.75
N THR A 67 -26.78 3.13 -5.05
CA THR A 67 -27.68 2.45 -6.00
C THR A 67 -27.18 1.06 -6.38
N LEU A 68 -25.86 0.85 -6.38
CA LEU A 68 -25.23 -0.45 -6.70
C LEU A 68 -24.85 -1.25 -5.44
N CYS A 69 -24.83 -0.60 -4.28
CA CYS A 69 -24.50 -1.23 -3.02
C CYS A 69 -25.64 -2.16 -2.60
N VAL A 70 -25.34 -3.44 -2.39
CA VAL A 70 -26.29 -4.44 -1.90
C VAL A 70 -26.26 -4.59 -0.37
N GLU A 71 -25.68 -3.61 0.34
CA GLU A 71 -25.54 -3.58 1.81
C GLU A 71 -25.12 -4.93 2.38
N CYS A 72 -24.03 -5.50 1.85
CA CYS A 72 -23.55 -6.79 2.33
C CYS A 72 -23.09 -6.65 3.78
N GLU A 73 -23.91 -7.14 4.70
CA GLU A 73 -23.60 -7.18 6.12
C GLU A 73 -22.28 -7.93 6.33
N ALA A 74 -21.44 -7.35 7.18
CA ALA A 74 -20.00 -7.53 7.25
C ALA A 74 -19.52 -8.90 7.79
N SER A 75 -20.21 -10.02 7.52
CA SER A 75 -19.85 -11.32 8.09
C SER A 75 -18.82 -12.11 7.28
N ARG A 76 -18.49 -11.75 6.03
CA ARG A 76 -17.48 -12.45 5.22
C ARG A 76 -16.80 -11.55 4.19
N GLY A 77 -15.98 -10.61 4.67
CA GLY A 77 -15.03 -9.87 3.85
C GLY A 77 -15.69 -8.86 2.91
N ILE A 78 -15.16 -7.66 2.88
CA ILE A 78 -15.55 -6.61 1.94
C ILE A 78 -15.35 -7.17 0.51
N LYS A 79 -16.43 -7.65 -0.11
CA LYS A 79 -16.48 -7.92 -1.55
C LYS A 79 -16.85 -6.61 -2.22
N LEU A 80 -15.95 -5.61 -2.12
CA LEU A 80 -15.94 -4.50 -3.06
C LEU A 80 -15.98 -5.16 -4.45
N ILE A 81 -16.95 -4.76 -5.27
CA ILE A 81 -17.07 -5.26 -6.63
C ILE A 81 -15.80 -4.83 -7.37
N TRP A 82 -14.82 -5.73 -7.44
CA TRP A 82 -13.47 -5.50 -7.97
C TRP A 82 -13.51 -5.03 -9.43
N GLU A 83 -14.59 -5.32 -10.16
CA GLU A 83 -14.74 -4.95 -11.57
C GLU A 83 -14.74 -3.43 -11.82
N LYS A 84 -15.15 -2.59 -10.85
CA LYS A 84 -15.17 -1.13 -11.03
C LYS A 84 -13.99 -0.38 -10.39
N VAL A 85 -13.25 -1.01 -9.49
CA VAL A 85 -12.01 -0.41 -8.95
C VAL A 85 -10.94 -0.32 -10.05
N LEU A 86 -10.93 -1.27 -10.99
CA LEU A 86 -10.01 -1.25 -12.12
C LEU A 86 -10.27 -0.13 -13.12
N ASP A 87 -11.51 0.31 -13.33
CA ASP A 87 -11.80 1.46 -14.20
C ASP A 87 -11.39 2.79 -13.58
N PHE A 88 -11.35 2.85 -12.25
CA PHE A 88 -10.90 4.02 -11.52
C PHE A 88 -9.37 4.20 -11.49
N LEU A 89 -8.63 3.13 -11.76
CA LEU A 89 -7.16 3.15 -11.87
C LEU A 89 -6.66 3.39 -13.30
N LYS A 90 -7.58 3.56 -14.27
CA LYS A 90 -7.25 3.81 -15.69
C LYS A 90 -7.23 5.29 -16.08
N ASP A 91 -7.58 6.19 -15.16
CA ASP A 91 -7.48 7.65 -15.34
C ASP A 91 -6.31 8.24 -14.55
#